data_AF-A0A7W0FZ14-F1
#
_entry.id   AF-A0A7W0FZ14-F1
#
_cell.length_a   1.000
_cell.length_b   1.000
_cell.length_c   1.000
_cell.angle_alpha   90.00
_cell.angle_beta   90.00
_cell.angle_gamma   90.00
#
_symmetry.space_group_name_H-M   'P 1'
#
loop_
_entity.id
_entity.type
_entity.pdbx_description
1 polymer ?
#
loop_
_entity_poly.entity_id
_entity_poly.type
_entity_poly.pdbx_seq_one_letter_code
_entity_poly.pdbx_strand_id
1 'polypeptide(L)'
;MSEVQYELGICYWRLGAYDEARVVMSEALRALKDTDIELKAKILIRRTLVEISENRYYDALNILKEAEPVFESASDALKGRWHGQKGLVLRRLASAEGRPGYFDEAIIEYTAAIYHYEQAKHERYCALNLNNLAFLLYKLGRYREAHEQLDRAQLMFTRLRDTGNLAQVDETRSRVLIAEKKYREASRAMVSVIQTLEQSGESGLLADALTVQGVAQARLGNFASSINILSRAVRVAQDSGALTSAGLASLTLIEEHGAGRLPETELYEVYQRADELLKGTQDAEDVTRLRACARIALRRLAGLPLRGRNFSLFSAVHELEARLIGQALGEAEGSVTGAAKLLGLRYQTLTTILNTRHKRLLKKRTPAKKRKRSIIKEPE
;
A
#
# COMPACT_ATOMS: atom_id res chain seq x y z
N MET A 1 -23.65 34.27 -6.65
CA MET A 1 -23.98 33.35 -5.54
C MET A 1 -23.41 31.96 -5.81
N SER A 2 -23.68 31.36 -6.98
CA SER A 2 -23.20 30.01 -7.35
C SER A 2 -21.67 29.85 -7.37
N GLU A 3 -20.91 30.88 -7.77
CA GLU A 3 -19.44 30.83 -7.75
C GLU A 3 -18.87 30.80 -6.32
N VAL A 4 -19.47 31.56 -5.40
CA VAL A 4 -19.09 31.55 -3.98
C VAL A 4 -19.41 30.19 -3.34
N GLN A 5 -20.57 29.62 -3.66
CA GLN A 5 -20.94 28.27 -3.22
C GLN A 5 -19.99 27.21 -3.80
N TYR A 6 -19.59 27.33 -5.07
CA TYR A 6 -18.59 26.44 -5.67
C TYR A 6 -17.26 26.46 -4.90
N GLU A 7 -16.72 27.64 -4.59
CA GLU A 7 -15.49 27.76 -3.80
C GLU A 7 -15.65 27.26 -2.37
N LEU A 8 -16.80 27.53 -1.73
CA LEU A 8 -17.12 26.99 -0.41
C LEU A 8 -17.19 25.45 -0.41
N GLY A 9 -17.78 24.86 -1.45
CA GLY A 9 -17.80 23.41 -1.64
C GLY A 9 -16.40 22.81 -1.77
N ILE A 10 -15.47 23.50 -2.44
CA ILE A 10 -14.06 23.07 -2.52
C ILE A 10 -13.41 23.09 -1.13
N CYS A 11 -13.68 24.12 -0.33
CA CYS A 11 -13.17 24.21 1.03
C CYS A 11 -13.68 23.04 1.89
N TYR A 12 -14.98 22.76 1.86
CA TYR A 12 -15.55 21.60 2.58
C TYR A 12 -14.92 20.28 2.13
N TRP A 13 -14.77 20.05 0.83
CA TRP A 13 -14.12 18.86 0.30
C TRP A 13 -12.67 18.72 0.81
N ARG A 14 -11.90 19.80 0.82
CA ARG A 14 -10.51 19.80 1.33
C ARG A 14 -10.43 19.52 2.83
N LEU A 15 -11.47 19.89 3.59
CA LEU A 15 -11.57 19.62 5.02
C LEU A 15 -12.11 18.21 5.33
N GLY A 16 -12.49 17.43 4.32
CA GLY A 16 -13.12 16.12 4.51
C GLY A 16 -14.61 16.18 4.89
N ALA A 17 -15.20 17.38 4.85
CA ALA A 17 -16.62 17.62 5.09
C ALA A 17 -17.43 17.32 3.80
N TYR A 18 -17.47 16.05 3.42
CA TYR A 18 -17.98 15.62 2.12
C TYR A 18 -19.50 15.79 1.99
N ASP A 19 -20.25 15.62 3.07
CA ASP A 19 -21.69 15.87 3.11
C ASP A 19 -22.02 17.35 2.81
N GLU A 20 -21.33 18.27 3.49
CA GLU A 20 -21.48 19.70 3.29
C GLU A 20 -21.02 20.12 1.88
N ALA A 21 -19.92 19.55 1.39
CA ALA A 21 -19.47 19.78 0.02
C ALA A 21 -20.54 19.37 -1.00
N ARG A 22 -21.18 18.20 -0.81
CA ARG A 22 -22.27 17.72 -1.66
C ARG A 22 -23.47 18.66 -1.65
N VAL A 23 -23.90 19.11 -0.47
CA VAL A 23 -25.04 20.01 -0.30
C VAL A 23 -24.77 21.34 -1.02
N VAL A 24 -23.66 22.00 -0.68
CA VAL A 24 -23.33 23.33 -1.22
C VAL A 24 -23.12 23.29 -2.73
N MET A 25 -22.46 22.25 -3.28
CA MET A 25 -22.30 22.12 -4.73
C MET A 25 -23.63 21.82 -5.45
N SER A 26 -24.57 21.13 -4.79
CA SER A 26 -25.91 20.89 -5.35
C SER A 26 -26.73 22.18 -5.38
N GLU A 27 -26.62 23.02 -4.36
CA GLU A 27 -27.23 24.36 -4.35
C GLU A 27 -26.63 25.25 -5.44
N ALA A 28 -25.30 25.24 -5.60
CA ALA A 28 -24.62 25.98 -6.65
C ALA A 28 -25.13 25.60 -8.05
N LEU A 29 -25.36 24.30 -8.30
CA LEU A 29 -25.94 23.82 -9.56
C LEU A 29 -27.39 24.27 -9.76
N ARG A 30 -28.23 24.24 -8.73
CA ARG A 30 -29.63 24.68 -8.83
C ARG A 30 -29.76 26.18 -9.09
N ALA A 31 -28.82 26.98 -8.59
CA ALA A 31 -28.81 28.42 -8.76
C ALA A 31 -28.18 28.88 -10.09
N LEU A 32 -27.59 27.98 -10.88
CA LEU A 32 -26.97 28.31 -12.16
C LEU A 32 -28.01 28.58 -13.25
N LYS A 33 -27.73 29.58 -14.07
CA LYS A 33 -28.45 29.79 -15.33
C LYS A 33 -27.89 28.85 -16.39
N ASP A 34 -28.72 28.44 -17.35
CA ASP A 34 -28.32 27.50 -18.40
C ASP A 34 -27.15 28.00 -19.28
N THR A 35 -26.88 29.31 -19.29
CA THR A 35 -25.78 29.93 -20.04
C THR A 35 -24.40 29.74 -19.43
N ASP A 36 -24.29 29.39 -18.14
CA ASP A 36 -23.01 29.29 -17.41
C ASP A 36 -22.39 27.89 -17.52
N ILE A 37 -22.17 27.42 -18.76
CA ILE A 37 -21.68 26.07 -19.08
C ILE A 37 -20.34 25.76 -18.40
N GLU A 38 -19.42 26.73 -18.37
CA GLU A 38 -18.09 26.54 -17.78
C GLU A 38 -18.16 26.32 -16.26
N LEU A 39 -18.94 27.14 -15.54
CA LEU A 39 -19.09 26.98 -14.09
C LEU A 39 -19.87 25.70 -13.76
N LYS A 40 -20.88 25.35 -14.56
CA LYS A 40 -21.60 24.07 -14.46
C LYS A 40 -20.65 22.88 -14.61
N ALA A 41 -19.78 22.88 -15.62
CA ALA A 41 -18.77 21.85 -15.84
C ALA A 41 -17.79 21.73 -14.66
N LYS A 42 -17.30 22.86 -14.14
CA LYS A 42 -16.40 22.90 -12.97
C LYS A 42 -17.06 22.30 -11.73
N ILE A 43 -18.32 22.66 -11.43
CA ILE A 43 -19.04 22.10 -10.28
C ILE A 43 -19.26 20.59 -10.44
N LEU A 44 -19.67 20.11 -11.62
CA LEU A 44 -19.89 18.68 -11.87
C LEU A 44 -18.61 17.84 -11.68
N ILE A 45 -17.47 18.35 -12.15
CA ILE A 45 -16.16 17.74 -11.90
C ILE A 45 -15.84 17.72 -10.40
N ARG A 46 -16.09 18.81 -9.66
CA ARG A 46 -15.82 18.84 -8.22
C ARG A 46 -16.73 17.90 -7.44
N ARG A 47 -18.01 17.81 -7.78
CA ARG A 47 -18.94 16.82 -7.19
C ARG A 47 -18.45 15.40 -7.42
N THR A 48 -17.99 15.10 -8.64
CA THR A 48 -17.38 13.80 -8.96
C THR A 48 -16.20 13.50 -8.04
N LEU A 49 -15.32 14.48 -7.78
CA LEU A 49 -14.18 14.31 -6.87
C LEU A 49 -14.62 14.04 -5.42
N VAL A 50 -15.71 14.66 -4.96
CA VAL A 50 -16.28 14.38 -3.62
C VAL A 50 -16.68 12.90 -3.53
N GLU A 51 -17.44 12.39 -4.51
CA GLU A 51 -17.85 10.98 -4.54
C GLU A 51 -16.65 10.03 -4.64
N ILE A 52 -15.63 10.37 -5.43
CA ILE A 52 -14.38 9.59 -5.51
C ILE A 52 -13.69 9.53 -4.15
N SER A 53 -13.62 10.65 -3.41
CA SER A 53 -13.01 10.71 -2.07
C SER A 53 -13.73 9.83 -1.05
N GLU A 54 -15.05 9.65 -1.18
CA GLU A 54 -15.84 8.76 -0.33
C GLU A 54 -15.91 7.30 -0.86
N ASN A 55 -15.16 6.96 -1.90
CA ASN A 55 -15.24 5.66 -2.60
C ASN A 55 -16.65 5.35 -3.15
N ARG A 56 -17.43 6.37 -3.49
CA ARG A 56 -18.75 6.25 -4.11
C ARG A 56 -18.63 6.26 -5.63
N TYR A 57 -17.92 5.26 -6.17
CA TYR A 57 -17.53 5.26 -7.59
C TYR A 57 -18.71 5.15 -8.57
N TYR A 58 -19.81 4.50 -8.19
CA TYR A 58 -21.02 4.49 -9.02
C TYR A 58 -21.67 5.87 -9.11
N ASP A 59 -21.78 6.58 -7.99
CA ASP A 59 -22.34 7.93 -7.97
C ASP A 59 -21.46 8.88 -8.77
N ALA A 60 -20.13 8.76 -8.64
CA ALA A 60 -19.17 9.49 -9.46
C ALA A 60 -19.37 9.22 -10.97
N LEU A 61 -19.54 7.95 -11.36
CA LEU A 61 -19.77 7.59 -12.76
C LEU A 61 -21.11 8.13 -13.28
N ASN A 62 -22.17 8.08 -12.48
CA ASN A 62 -23.48 8.60 -12.84
C ASN A 62 -23.43 10.12 -13.06
N ILE A 63 -22.78 10.88 -12.16
CA ILE A 63 -22.58 12.32 -12.34
C ILE A 63 -21.84 12.61 -13.65
N LEU A 64 -20.78 11.86 -13.95
CA LEU A 64 -20.00 12.05 -15.18
C LEU A 64 -20.80 11.71 -16.45
N LYS A 65 -21.66 10.70 -16.41
CA LYS A 65 -22.56 10.32 -17.52
C LYS A 65 -23.63 11.38 -17.75
N GLU A 66 -24.31 11.84 -16.69
CA GLU A 66 -25.31 12.91 -16.78
C GLU A 66 -24.71 14.24 -17.25
N ALA A 67 -23.42 14.47 -16.97
CA ALA A 67 -22.72 15.67 -17.38
C ALA A 67 -22.26 15.69 -18.84
N GLU A 68 -22.35 14.57 -19.58
CA GLU A 68 -21.85 14.45 -20.96
C GLU A 68 -22.30 15.59 -21.89
N PRO A 69 -23.59 16.00 -21.93
CA PRO A 69 -24.03 17.09 -22.80
C PRO A 69 -23.36 18.45 -22.48
N VAL A 70 -22.98 18.67 -21.22
CA VAL A 70 -22.28 19.90 -20.81
C VAL A 70 -20.85 19.92 -21.39
N PHE A 71 -20.23 18.74 -21.47
CA PHE A 71 -18.86 18.61 -21.94
C PHE A 71 -18.73 18.58 -23.46
N GLU A 72 -19.77 18.21 -24.22
CA GLU A 72 -19.76 18.28 -25.69
C GLU A 72 -19.40 19.68 -26.22
N SER A 73 -19.98 20.72 -25.60
CA SER A 73 -19.73 22.13 -25.92
C SER A 73 -18.58 22.78 -25.14
N ALA A 74 -17.93 22.05 -24.23
CA ALA A 74 -16.87 22.59 -23.39
C ALA A 74 -15.53 22.70 -24.13
N SER A 75 -14.61 23.51 -23.58
CA SER A 75 -13.23 23.61 -24.07
C SER A 75 -12.48 22.28 -23.93
N ASP A 76 -11.46 22.07 -24.75
CA ASP A 76 -10.59 20.90 -24.67
C ASP A 76 -9.98 20.71 -23.27
N ALA A 77 -9.66 21.79 -22.56
CA ALA A 77 -9.16 21.71 -21.20
C ALA A 77 -10.16 21.05 -20.23
N LEU A 78 -11.45 21.36 -20.38
CA LEU A 78 -12.53 20.80 -19.57
C LEU A 78 -12.88 19.38 -20.01
N LYS A 79 -12.93 19.10 -21.32
CA LYS A 79 -13.10 17.74 -21.87
C LYS A 79 -12.00 16.82 -21.37
N GLY A 80 -10.74 17.25 -21.45
CA GLY A 80 -9.59 16.51 -20.93
C GLY A 80 -9.74 16.17 -19.46
N ARG A 81 -10.23 17.11 -18.64
CA ARG A 81 -10.48 16.87 -17.22
C ARG A 81 -11.60 15.87 -16.98
N TRP A 82 -12.71 16.01 -17.70
CA TRP A 82 -13.87 15.11 -17.60
C TRP A 82 -13.51 13.67 -17.97
N HIS A 83 -12.91 13.47 -19.14
CA HIS A 83 -12.42 12.16 -19.58
C HIS A 83 -11.41 11.56 -18.59
N GLY A 84 -10.47 12.36 -18.08
CA GLY A 84 -9.49 11.89 -17.08
C GLY A 84 -10.13 11.42 -15.77
N GLN A 85 -11.17 12.12 -15.30
CA GLN A 85 -11.94 11.68 -14.13
C GLN A 85 -12.76 10.42 -14.42
N LYS A 86 -13.38 10.33 -15.60
CA LYS A 86 -14.14 9.15 -16.02
C LYS A 86 -13.24 7.91 -16.11
N GLY A 87 -12.05 8.04 -16.70
CA GLY A 87 -11.05 6.99 -16.72
C GLY A 87 -10.61 6.54 -15.31
N LEU A 88 -10.43 7.48 -14.39
CA LEU A 88 -10.13 7.16 -12.98
C LEU A 88 -11.24 6.37 -12.31
N VAL A 89 -12.50 6.81 -12.44
CA VAL A 89 -13.66 6.14 -11.84
C VAL A 89 -13.85 4.74 -12.42
N LEU A 90 -13.78 4.60 -13.75
CA LEU A 90 -13.91 3.31 -14.42
C LEU A 90 -12.81 2.35 -13.98
N ARG A 91 -11.56 2.82 -13.87
CA ARG A 91 -10.46 1.99 -13.34
C ARG A 91 -10.73 1.53 -11.91
N ARG A 92 -11.27 2.40 -11.04
CA ARG A 92 -11.61 2.04 -9.65
C ARG A 92 -12.75 1.02 -9.60
N LEU A 93 -13.79 1.18 -10.42
CA LEU A 93 -14.89 0.21 -10.55
C LEU A 93 -14.42 -1.13 -11.11
N ALA A 94 -13.53 -1.11 -12.11
CA ALA A 94 -12.93 -2.32 -12.67
C ALA A 94 -12.21 -3.14 -11.59
N SER A 95 -11.39 -2.47 -10.77
CA SER A 95 -10.73 -3.06 -9.61
C SER A 95 -11.73 -3.54 -8.55
N ALA A 96 -12.78 -2.77 -8.25
CA ALA A 96 -13.71 -3.11 -7.18
C ALA A 96 -14.64 -4.28 -7.53
N GLU A 97 -15.09 -4.36 -8.78
CA GLU A 97 -16.03 -5.37 -9.22
C GLU A 97 -15.37 -6.59 -9.86
N GLY A 98 -14.06 -6.53 -10.15
CA GLY A 98 -13.36 -7.54 -10.94
C GLY A 98 -13.95 -7.68 -12.34
N ARG A 99 -14.42 -6.57 -12.95
CA ARG A 99 -15.01 -6.53 -14.29
C ARG A 99 -14.03 -5.95 -15.31
N PRO A 100 -13.41 -6.79 -16.18
CA PRO A 100 -12.38 -6.32 -17.10
C PRO A 100 -12.86 -5.28 -18.12
N GLY A 101 -14.15 -5.29 -18.51
CA GLY A 101 -14.68 -4.35 -19.51
C GLY A 101 -14.50 -2.88 -19.12
N TYR A 102 -14.56 -2.55 -17.83
CA TYR A 102 -14.31 -1.18 -17.36
C TYR A 102 -12.84 -0.76 -17.51
N PHE A 103 -11.88 -1.69 -17.60
CA PHE A 103 -10.50 -1.33 -17.92
C PHE A 103 -10.35 -0.88 -19.37
N ASP A 104 -11.06 -1.51 -20.30
CA ASP A 104 -11.04 -1.10 -21.71
C ASP A 104 -11.67 0.29 -21.87
N GLU A 105 -12.81 0.53 -21.22
CA GLU A 105 -13.42 1.86 -21.16
C GLU A 105 -12.47 2.89 -20.52
N ALA A 106 -11.79 2.56 -19.43
CA ALA A 106 -10.84 3.47 -18.79
C ALA A 106 -9.66 3.84 -19.71
N ILE A 107 -9.17 2.91 -20.54
CA ILE A 107 -8.12 3.19 -21.53
C ILE A 107 -8.63 4.19 -22.58
N ILE A 108 -9.85 4.00 -23.08
CA ILE A 108 -10.47 4.93 -24.04
C ILE A 108 -10.56 6.33 -23.43
N GLU A 109 -11.05 6.43 -22.20
CA GLU A 109 -11.24 7.69 -21.50
C GLU A 109 -9.90 8.39 -21.19
N TYR A 110 -8.87 7.67 -20.73
CA TYR A 110 -7.53 8.27 -20.57
C TYR A 110 -6.94 8.72 -21.91
N THR A 111 -7.15 7.98 -22.99
CA THR A 111 -6.68 8.35 -24.33
C THR A 111 -7.37 9.62 -24.83
N ALA A 112 -8.69 9.73 -24.65
CA ALA A 112 -9.45 10.94 -24.94
C ALA A 112 -8.97 12.13 -24.09
N ALA A 113 -8.69 11.90 -22.80
CA ALA A 113 -8.15 12.93 -21.92
C ALA A 113 -6.81 13.48 -22.42
N ILE A 114 -5.89 12.59 -22.81
CA ILE A 114 -4.59 12.92 -23.39
C ILE A 114 -4.77 13.77 -24.66
N TYR A 115 -5.62 13.31 -25.59
CA TYR A 115 -5.89 14.02 -26.84
C TYR A 115 -6.37 15.45 -26.59
N HIS A 116 -7.38 15.63 -25.74
CA HIS A 116 -7.91 16.96 -25.43
C HIS A 116 -6.90 17.85 -24.69
N TYR A 117 -6.10 17.30 -23.77
CA TYR A 117 -5.04 18.08 -23.14
C TYR A 117 -3.92 18.48 -24.11
N GLU A 118 -3.62 17.68 -25.13
CA GLU A 118 -2.72 18.06 -26.22
C GLU A 118 -3.31 19.22 -27.04
N GLN A 119 -4.60 19.16 -27.42
CA GLN A 119 -5.26 20.27 -28.12
C GLN A 119 -5.27 21.57 -27.30
N ALA A 120 -5.50 21.46 -25.99
CA ALA A 120 -5.48 22.59 -25.07
C ALA A 120 -4.06 23.08 -24.71
N LYS A 121 -3.00 22.42 -25.21
CA LYS A 121 -1.59 22.71 -24.87
C LYS A 121 -1.32 22.68 -23.36
N HIS A 122 -2.01 21.78 -22.66
CA HIS A 122 -1.92 21.58 -21.22
C HIS A 122 -0.98 20.42 -20.89
N GLU A 123 0.32 20.63 -21.15
CA GLU A 123 1.35 19.58 -21.07
C GLU A 123 1.39 18.84 -19.72
N ARG A 124 1.29 19.58 -18.60
CA ARG A 124 1.28 18.96 -17.26
C ARG A 124 0.14 17.96 -17.10
N TYR A 125 -1.06 18.32 -17.53
CA TYR A 125 -2.23 17.45 -17.39
C TYR A 125 -2.22 16.29 -18.40
N CYS A 126 -1.65 16.51 -19.58
CA CYS A 126 -1.38 15.43 -20.53
C CYS A 126 -0.43 14.37 -19.91
N ALA A 127 0.69 14.81 -19.35
CA ALA A 127 1.68 13.94 -18.72
C ALA A 127 1.13 13.14 -17.51
N LEU A 128 0.27 13.76 -16.70
CA LEU A 128 -0.44 13.06 -15.62
C LEU A 128 -1.34 11.93 -16.14
N ASN A 129 -2.07 12.16 -17.23
CA ASN A 129 -2.94 11.12 -17.82
C ASN A 129 -2.14 10.04 -18.54
N LEU A 130 -1.00 10.37 -19.14
CA LEU A 130 -0.05 9.38 -19.66
C LEU A 130 0.46 8.46 -18.54
N ASN A 131 0.80 9.00 -17.37
CA ASN A 131 1.20 8.18 -16.22
C ASN A 131 0.05 7.29 -15.71
N ASN A 132 -1.17 7.82 -15.63
CA ASN A 132 -2.34 7.02 -15.22
C ASN A 132 -2.64 5.89 -16.21
N LEU A 133 -2.55 6.16 -17.51
CA LEU A 133 -2.69 5.16 -18.55
C LEU A 133 -1.59 4.10 -18.46
N ALA A 134 -0.34 4.51 -18.25
CA ALA A 134 0.78 3.59 -18.05
C ALA A 134 0.56 2.67 -16.86
N PHE A 135 0.11 3.22 -15.72
CA PHE A 135 -0.21 2.44 -14.53
C PHE A 135 -1.30 1.39 -14.83
N LEU A 136 -2.35 1.77 -15.54
CA LEU A 136 -3.40 0.85 -15.95
C LEU A 136 -2.88 -0.25 -16.89
N LEU A 137 -2.12 0.11 -17.92
CA LEU A 137 -1.50 -0.84 -18.85
C LEU A 137 -0.58 -1.83 -18.12
N TYR A 138 0.17 -1.35 -17.12
CA TYR A 138 0.96 -2.18 -16.23
C TYR A 138 0.10 -3.22 -15.48
N LYS A 139 -1.01 -2.81 -14.88
CA LYS A 139 -1.92 -3.73 -14.16
C LYS A 139 -2.52 -4.80 -15.08
N LEU A 140 -2.64 -4.50 -16.38
CA LEU A 140 -3.10 -5.43 -17.41
C LEU A 140 -1.97 -6.28 -18.03
N GLY A 141 -0.72 -6.15 -17.57
CA GLY A 141 0.43 -6.89 -18.11
C GLY A 141 0.96 -6.37 -19.45
N ARG A 142 0.48 -5.22 -19.93
CA ARG A 142 0.88 -4.59 -21.21
C ARG A 142 2.13 -3.71 -21.00
N TYR A 143 3.23 -4.34 -20.58
CA TYR A 143 4.43 -3.61 -20.11
C TYR A 143 5.11 -2.76 -21.18
N ARG A 144 5.15 -3.22 -22.44
CA ARG A 144 5.75 -2.45 -23.53
C ARG A 144 5.02 -1.12 -23.74
N GLU A 145 3.70 -1.17 -23.80
CA GLU A 145 2.86 0.02 -23.98
C GLU A 145 2.90 0.93 -22.74
N ALA A 146 3.01 0.35 -21.54
CA ALA A 146 3.23 1.13 -20.32
C ALA A 146 4.53 1.94 -20.39
N HIS A 147 5.64 1.33 -20.83
CA HIS A 147 6.90 2.04 -21.04
C HIS A 147 6.79 3.16 -22.08
N GLU A 148 6.11 2.91 -23.20
CA GLU A 148 5.87 3.92 -24.24
C GLU A 148 5.15 5.17 -23.66
N GLN A 149 4.12 4.97 -22.83
CA GLN A 149 3.42 6.11 -22.19
C GLN A 149 4.27 6.79 -21.10
N LEU A 150 5.05 6.04 -20.33
CA LEU A 150 5.97 6.60 -19.32
C LEU A 150 7.08 7.45 -19.96
N ASP A 151 7.60 7.03 -21.11
CA ASP A 151 8.62 7.79 -21.84
C ASP A 151 8.07 9.14 -22.33
N ARG A 152 6.81 9.15 -22.81
CA ARG A 152 6.10 10.39 -23.17
C ARG A 152 5.89 11.29 -21.96
N ALA A 153 5.41 10.74 -20.84
CA ALA A 153 5.17 11.50 -19.60
C ALA A 153 6.47 12.11 -19.06
N GLN A 154 7.55 11.32 -19.03
CA GLN A 154 8.89 11.73 -18.60
C GLN A 154 9.44 12.88 -19.45
N LEU A 155 9.31 12.80 -20.78
CA LEU A 155 9.73 13.86 -21.68
C LEU A 155 9.02 15.19 -21.35
N MET A 156 7.71 15.14 -21.11
CA MET A 156 6.92 16.33 -20.77
C MET A 156 7.32 16.90 -19.41
N PHE A 157 7.40 16.09 -18.34
CA PHE A 157 7.78 16.59 -17.02
C PHE A 157 9.24 17.09 -16.97
N THR A 158 10.13 16.53 -17.77
CA THR A 158 11.51 17.02 -17.91
C THR A 158 11.53 18.42 -18.53
N ARG A 159 10.75 18.67 -19.59
CA ARG A 159 10.62 20.01 -20.21
C ARG A 159 10.03 21.02 -19.23
N LEU A 160 9.03 20.61 -18.44
CA LEU A 160 8.40 21.43 -17.42
C LEU A 160 9.26 21.64 -16.16
N ARG A 161 10.40 20.93 -16.05
CA ARG A 161 11.24 20.89 -14.84
C ARG A 161 10.46 20.50 -13.58
N ASP A 162 9.47 19.62 -13.75
CA ASP A 162 8.56 19.18 -12.70
C ASP A 162 9.10 17.91 -12.04
N THR A 163 10.04 18.07 -11.11
CA THR A 163 10.77 16.97 -10.48
C THR A 163 9.87 16.06 -9.64
N GLY A 164 8.83 16.62 -9.00
CA GLY A 164 7.89 15.85 -8.18
C GLY A 164 7.05 14.89 -9.02
N ASN A 165 6.49 15.36 -10.14
CA ASN A 165 5.74 14.48 -11.03
C ASN A 165 6.65 13.52 -11.81
N LEU A 166 7.88 13.92 -12.13
CA LEU A 166 8.87 13.01 -12.70
C LEU A 166 9.17 11.84 -11.76
N ALA A 167 9.31 12.09 -10.45
CA ALA A 167 9.50 11.05 -9.45
C ALA A 167 8.34 10.04 -9.42
N GLN A 168 7.09 10.49 -9.63
CA GLN A 168 5.93 9.60 -9.73
C GLN A 168 5.94 8.74 -11.01
N VAL A 169 6.40 9.29 -12.13
CA VAL A 169 6.60 8.53 -13.38
C VAL A 169 7.66 7.45 -13.18
N ASP A 170 8.78 7.78 -12.53
CA ASP A 170 9.86 6.83 -12.25
C ASP A 170 9.47 5.76 -11.21
N GLU A 171 8.60 6.12 -10.26
CA GLU A 171 7.97 5.17 -9.34
C GLU A 171 7.09 4.16 -10.10
N THR A 172 6.22 4.66 -11.00
CA THR A 172 5.35 3.80 -11.82
C THR A 172 6.19 2.91 -12.73
N ARG A 173 7.24 3.46 -13.36
CA ARG A 173 8.22 2.71 -14.14
C ARG A 173 8.88 1.61 -13.31
N SER A 174 9.23 1.88 -12.06
CA SER A 174 9.83 0.89 -11.17
C SER A 174 8.88 -0.26 -10.83
N ARG A 175 7.56 0.00 -10.73
CA ARG A 175 6.55 -1.07 -10.63
C ARG A 175 6.53 -1.96 -11.87
N VAL A 176 6.60 -1.37 -13.07
CA VAL A 176 6.68 -2.13 -14.33
C VAL A 176 7.94 -3.00 -14.34
N LEU A 177 9.10 -2.43 -13.99
CA LEU A 177 10.36 -3.17 -13.93
C LEU A 177 10.33 -4.33 -12.93
N ILE A 178 9.67 -4.16 -11.76
CA ILE A 178 9.49 -5.26 -10.80
C ILE A 178 8.66 -6.40 -11.42
N ALA A 179 7.58 -6.08 -12.13
CA ALA A 179 6.75 -7.09 -12.79
C ALA A 179 7.49 -7.82 -13.92
N GLU A 180 8.40 -7.13 -14.61
CA GLU A 180 9.34 -7.71 -15.57
C GLU A 180 10.52 -8.46 -14.91
N LYS A 181 10.56 -8.54 -13.58
CA LYS A 181 11.65 -9.16 -12.79
C LYS A 181 13.01 -8.45 -12.89
N LYS A 182 13.04 -7.20 -13.37
CA LYS A 182 14.23 -6.34 -13.47
C LYS A 182 14.50 -5.60 -12.16
N TYR A 183 14.64 -6.36 -11.07
CA TYR A 183 14.67 -5.80 -9.70
C TYR A 183 15.87 -4.87 -9.43
N ARG A 184 17.03 -5.13 -10.05
CA ARG A 184 18.22 -4.28 -9.89
C ARG A 184 18.02 -2.90 -10.51
N GLU A 185 17.38 -2.84 -11.67
CA GLU A 185 17.10 -1.58 -12.37
C GLU A 185 16.06 -0.77 -11.59
N ALA A 186 14.96 -1.41 -11.19
CA ALA A 186 13.95 -0.79 -10.32
C ALA A 186 14.58 -0.23 -9.04
N SER A 187 15.40 -1.02 -8.35
CA SER A 187 16.04 -0.59 -7.11
C SER A 187 16.99 0.60 -7.27
N ARG A 188 17.61 0.78 -8.44
CA ARG A 188 18.50 1.92 -8.70
C ARG A 188 17.69 3.18 -8.95
N ALA A 189 16.65 3.09 -9.78
CA ALA A 189 15.76 4.21 -10.08
C ALA A 189 15.05 4.73 -8.82
N MET A 190 14.63 3.83 -7.93
CA MET A 190 13.93 4.22 -6.70
C MET A 190 14.76 5.05 -5.72
N VAL A 191 16.10 5.01 -5.79
CA VAL A 191 16.96 5.82 -4.90
C VAL A 191 16.73 7.32 -5.12
N SER A 192 16.72 7.77 -6.38
CA SER A 192 16.47 9.18 -6.71
C SER A 192 15.02 9.56 -6.41
N VAL A 193 14.05 8.68 -6.69
CA VAL A 193 12.63 8.90 -6.38
C VAL A 193 12.43 9.17 -4.89
N ILE A 194 12.96 8.30 -4.03
CA ILE A 194 12.84 8.46 -2.58
C ILE A 194 13.46 9.77 -2.11
N GLN A 195 14.66 10.11 -2.61
CA GLN A 195 15.34 11.35 -2.25
C GLN A 195 14.52 12.59 -2.65
N THR A 196 13.94 12.61 -3.85
CA THR A 196 13.08 13.70 -4.31
C THR A 196 11.83 13.83 -3.44
N LEU A 197 11.18 12.71 -3.12
CA LEU A 197 9.95 12.73 -2.33
C LEU A 197 10.20 13.12 -0.86
N GLU A 198 11.32 12.70 -0.27
CA GLU A 198 11.77 13.13 1.06
C GLU A 198 11.95 14.65 1.13
N GLN A 199 12.50 15.28 0.09
CA GLN A 199 12.69 16.73 0.04
C GLN A 199 11.39 17.50 -0.19
N SER A 200 10.41 16.90 -0.88
CA SER A 200 9.14 17.54 -1.21
C SER A 200 8.11 17.56 -0.07
N GLY A 201 8.24 16.67 0.93
CA GLY A 201 7.26 16.52 2.01
C GLY A 201 6.02 15.70 1.66
N GLU A 202 5.95 15.12 0.46
CA GLU A 202 4.84 14.29 -0.02
C GLU A 202 4.86 12.88 0.62
N SER A 203 4.53 12.81 1.91
CA SER A 203 4.69 11.60 2.74
C SER A 203 3.92 10.37 2.22
N GLY A 204 2.74 10.56 1.62
CA GLY A 204 1.97 9.45 1.03
C GLY A 204 2.70 8.82 -0.17
N LEU A 205 3.16 9.66 -1.11
CA LEU A 205 3.95 9.21 -2.26
C LEU A 205 5.28 8.60 -1.83
N LEU A 206 5.92 9.15 -0.79
CA LEU A 206 7.14 8.60 -0.21
C LEU A 206 6.90 7.17 0.33
N ALA A 207 5.79 6.93 1.02
CA ALA A 207 5.46 5.60 1.51
C ALA A 207 5.24 4.58 0.38
N ASP A 208 4.58 4.98 -0.71
CA ASP A 208 4.40 4.13 -1.88
C ASP A 208 5.75 3.81 -2.55
N ALA A 209 6.62 4.81 -2.70
CA ALA A 209 7.98 4.63 -3.20
C ALA A 209 8.81 3.69 -2.33
N LEU A 210 8.78 3.88 -1.01
CA LEU A 210 9.44 2.98 -0.06
C LEU A 210 8.89 1.54 -0.18
N THR A 211 7.59 1.38 -0.42
CA THR A 211 6.98 0.06 -0.62
C THR A 211 7.55 -0.63 -1.87
N VAL A 212 7.62 0.07 -3.00
CA VAL A 212 8.23 -0.45 -4.24
C VAL A 212 9.69 -0.81 -4.03
N GLN A 213 10.46 0.04 -3.37
CA GLN A 213 11.86 -0.25 -3.04
C GLN A 213 12.00 -1.47 -2.12
N GLY A 214 11.12 -1.60 -1.13
CA GLY A 214 11.06 -2.73 -0.23
C GLY A 214 10.84 -4.05 -0.96
N VAL A 215 9.91 -4.08 -1.93
CA VAL A 215 9.69 -5.23 -2.81
C VAL A 215 10.93 -5.53 -3.64
N ALA A 216 11.53 -4.53 -4.31
CA ALA A 216 12.73 -4.74 -5.10
C ALA A 216 13.87 -5.37 -4.27
N GLN A 217 14.09 -4.88 -3.04
CA GLN A 217 15.09 -5.44 -2.13
C GLN A 217 14.76 -6.88 -1.69
N ALA A 218 13.48 -7.18 -1.41
CA ALA A 218 13.06 -8.55 -1.06
C ALA A 218 13.39 -9.53 -2.20
N ARG A 219 13.04 -9.14 -3.44
CA ARG A 219 13.25 -9.97 -4.63
C ARG A 219 14.73 -10.11 -5.01
N LEU A 220 15.58 -9.19 -4.60
CA LEU A 220 17.04 -9.29 -4.69
C LEU A 220 17.67 -10.16 -3.60
N GLY A 221 16.90 -10.63 -2.61
CA GLY A 221 17.41 -11.43 -1.48
C GLY A 221 17.92 -10.60 -0.30
N ASN A 222 17.82 -9.27 -0.37
CA ASN A 222 18.28 -8.34 0.67
C ASN A 222 17.20 -8.19 1.76
N PHE A 223 16.86 -9.30 2.42
CA PHE A 223 15.67 -9.40 3.26
C PHE A 223 15.66 -8.42 4.45
N ALA A 224 16.80 -8.26 5.15
CA ALA A 224 16.89 -7.33 6.28
C ALA A 224 16.66 -5.87 5.86
N SER A 225 17.24 -5.46 4.72
CA SER A 225 17.02 -4.15 4.14
C SER A 225 15.56 -3.95 3.74
N SER A 226 14.96 -4.95 3.07
CA SER A 226 13.56 -4.94 2.67
C SER A 226 12.61 -4.77 3.86
N ILE A 227 12.78 -5.55 4.94
CA ILE A 227 11.96 -5.42 6.16
C ILE A 227 12.08 -4.01 6.73
N ASN A 228 13.29 -3.49 6.88
CA ASN A 228 13.50 -2.14 7.42
C ASN A 228 12.83 -1.05 6.57
N ILE A 229 12.90 -1.17 5.23
CA ILE A 229 12.31 -0.23 4.29
C ILE A 229 10.78 -0.32 4.30
N LEU A 230 10.21 -1.53 4.32
CA LEU A 230 8.76 -1.72 4.38
C LEU A 230 8.19 -1.26 5.73
N SER A 231 8.86 -1.56 6.84
CA SER A 231 8.45 -1.04 8.16
C SER A 231 8.56 0.48 8.22
N ARG A 232 9.51 1.10 7.51
CA ARG A 232 9.57 2.56 7.34
C ARG A 232 8.41 3.08 6.50
N ALA A 233 8.06 2.41 5.40
CA ALA A 233 6.91 2.78 4.57
C ALA A 233 5.61 2.83 5.38
N VAL A 234 5.38 1.80 6.21
CA VAL A 234 4.23 1.75 7.13
C VAL A 234 4.21 2.96 8.05
N ARG A 235 5.32 3.25 8.76
CA ARG A 235 5.40 4.39 9.69
C ARG A 235 5.16 5.73 8.99
N VAL A 236 5.84 6.00 7.88
CA VAL A 236 5.71 7.26 7.13
C VAL A 236 4.25 7.48 6.69
N ALA A 237 3.58 6.44 6.21
CA ALA A 237 2.18 6.55 5.81
C ALA A 237 1.24 6.77 7.01
N GLN A 238 1.51 6.13 8.16
CA GLN A 238 0.70 6.33 9.36
C GLN A 238 0.85 7.74 9.92
N ASP A 239 2.09 8.22 10.06
CA ASP A 239 2.40 9.53 10.62
C ASP A 239 1.84 10.67 9.77
N SER A 240 1.65 10.44 8.46
CA SER A 240 1.06 11.40 7.53
C SER A 240 -0.45 11.26 7.32
N GLY A 241 -1.11 10.30 7.97
CA GLY A 241 -2.53 10.03 7.78
C GLY A 241 -2.88 9.36 6.44
N ALA A 242 -1.89 8.91 5.66
CA ALA A 242 -2.09 8.13 4.44
C ALA A 242 -2.44 6.66 4.79
N LEU A 243 -3.59 6.46 5.45
CA LEU A 243 -4.00 5.19 6.05
C LEU A 243 -4.04 4.04 5.04
N THR A 244 -4.52 4.28 3.82
CA THR A 244 -4.54 3.25 2.76
C THR A 244 -3.12 2.82 2.39
N SER A 245 -2.19 3.74 2.16
CA SER A 245 -0.79 3.41 1.87
C SER A 245 -0.13 2.64 3.03
N ALA A 246 -0.45 2.98 4.28
CA ALA A 246 0.02 2.24 5.45
C ALA A 246 -0.50 0.79 5.47
N GLY A 247 -1.78 0.59 5.13
CA GLY A 247 -2.38 -0.73 4.99
C GLY A 247 -1.72 -1.55 3.86
N LEU A 248 -1.51 -0.96 2.69
CA LEU A 248 -0.87 -1.61 1.55
C LEU A 248 0.60 -1.95 1.81
N ALA A 249 1.35 -1.08 2.48
CA ALA A 249 2.71 -1.36 2.91
C ALA A 249 2.76 -2.51 3.93
N SER A 250 1.77 -2.58 4.83
CA SER A 250 1.63 -3.66 5.81
C SER A 250 1.34 -5.01 5.12
N LEU A 251 0.45 -5.03 4.13
CA LEU A 251 0.21 -6.22 3.31
C LEU A 251 1.49 -6.66 2.59
N THR A 252 2.21 -5.73 1.98
CA THR A 252 3.44 -6.00 1.25
C THR A 252 4.52 -6.59 2.15
N LEU A 253 4.63 -6.10 3.39
CA LEU A 253 5.52 -6.65 4.41
C LEU A 253 5.19 -8.13 4.72
N ILE A 254 3.91 -8.48 4.84
CA ILE A 254 3.49 -9.87 5.07
C ILE A 254 3.73 -10.73 3.82
N GLU A 255 3.44 -10.21 2.63
CA GLU A 255 3.61 -10.94 1.36
C GLU A 255 5.08 -11.35 1.14
N GLU A 256 6.01 -10.44 1.38
CA GLU A 256 7.44 -10.70 1.17
C GLU A 256 8.08 -11.50 2.33
N HIS A 257 7.62 -11.30 3.57
CA HIS A 257 8.35 -11.78 4.76
C HIS A 257 7.52 -12.63 5.74
N GLY A 258 6.20 -12.57 5.69
CA GLY A 258 5.31 -13.21 6.66
C GLY A 258 5.38 -14.74 6.70
N ALA A 259 5.75 -15.39 5.60
CA ALA A 259 5.85 -16.85 5.54
C ALA A 259 6.97 -17.44 6.43
N GLY A 260 8.00 -16.65 6.77
CA GLY A 260 9.22 -17.20 7.35
C GLY A 260 10.08 -16.24 8.17
N ARG A 261 10.07 -14.95 7.82
CA ARG A 261 11.09 -13.99 8.26
C ARG A 261 10.59 -13.05 9.35
N LEU A 262 9.27 -12.85 9.46
CA LEU A 262 8.68 -12.08 10.55
C LEU A 262 8.46 -12.97 11.80
N PRO A 263 8.78 -12.48 13.00
CA PRO A 263 8.29 -13.04 14.27
C PRO A 263 6.76 -13.22 14.25
N GLU A 264 6.25 -14.24 14.95
CA GLU A 264 4.80 -14.52 15.01
C GLU A 264 4.00 -13.34 15.60
N THR A 265 4.53 -12.67 16.62
CA THR A 265 3.93 -11.48 17.24
C THR A 265 3.86 -10.31 16.26
N GLU A 266 4.98 -9.99 15.61
CA GLU A 266 5.04 -8.93 14.60
C GLU A 266 4.12 -9.24 13.40
N LEU A 267 4.09 -10.49 12.93
CA LEU A 267 3.19 -10.91 11.85
C LEU A 267 1.71 -10.71 12.21
N TYR A 268 1.32 -11.05 13.44
CA TYR A 268 -0.02 -10.81 13.94
C TYR A 268 -0.36 -9.32 13.98
N GLU A 269 0.52 -8.50 14.57
CA GLU A 269 0.31 -7.04 14.67
C GLU A 269 0.23 -6.36 13.30
N VAL A 270 1.13 -6.72 12.37
CA VAL A 270 1.12 -6.18 11.00
C VAL A 270 -0.15 -6.61 10.27
N TYR A 271 -0.64 -7.84 10.47
CA TYR A 271 -1.89 -8.30 9.86
C TYR A 271 -3.10 -7.55 10.41
N GLN A 272 -3.23 -7.45 11.74
CA GLN A 272 -4.34 -6.72 12.36
C GLN A 272 -4.37 -5.25 11.91
N ARG A 273 -3.18 -4.62 11.82
CA ARG A 273 -3.05 -3.26 11.31
C ARG A 273 -3.52 -3.15 9.86
N ALA A 274 -3.11 -4.08 8.99
CA ALA A 274 -3.53 -4.08 7.59
C ALA A 274 -5.06 -4.26 7.46
N ASP A 275 -5.66 -5.15 8.25
CA ASP A 275 -7.10 -5.42 8.28
C ASP A 275 -7.89 -4.17 8.73
N GLU A 276 -7.47 -3.52 9.82
CA GLU A 276 -8.13 -2.30 10.32
C GLU A 276 -8.02 -1.14 9.34
N LEU A 277 -6.82 -0.90 8.78
CA LEU A 277 -6.58 0.21 7.84
C LEU A 277 -7.28 0.01 6.50
N LEU A 278 -7.52 -1.23 6.09
CA LEU A 278 -8.16 -1.57 4.81
C LEU A 278 -9.60 -2.08 4.98
N LYS A 279 -10.20 -1.96 6.16
CA LYS A 279 -11.56 -2.48 6.44
C LYS A 279 -12.64 -2.01 5.47
N GLY A 280 -12.49 -0.80 4.94
CA GLY A 280 -13.41 -0.17 3.98
C GLY A 280 -12.93 -0.23 2.53
N THR A 281 -11.84 -0.95 2.21
CA THR A 281 -11.37 -1.02 0.83
C THR A 281 -12.41 -1.71 -0.05
N GLN A 282 -12.73 -1.09 -1.18
CA GLN A 282 -13.57 -1.68 -2.21
C GLN A 282 -12.76 -2.39 -3.28
N ASP A 283 -11.43 -2.22 -3.30
CA ASP A 283 -10.56 -2.81 -4.31
C ASP A 283 -10.47 -4.35 -4.14
N ALA A 284 -10.91 -5.11 -5.14
CA ALA A 284 -10.98 -6.56 -5.04
C ALA A 284 -9.59 -7.23 -4.97
N GLU A 285 -8.56 -6.59 -5.53
CA GLU A 285 -7.18 -7.05 -5.42
C GLU A 285 -6.70 -6.90 -3.98
N ASP A 286 -6.92 -5.75 -3.36
CA ASP A 286 -6.54 -5.52 -1.96
C ASP A 286 -7.27 -6.47 -1.00
N VAL A 287 -8.56 -6.71 -1.22
CA VAL A 287 -9.32 -7.73 -0.47
C VAL A 287 -8.72 -9.13 -0.66
N THR A 288 -8.31 -9.46 -1.89
CA THR A 288 -7.67 -10.75 -2.20
C THR A 288 -6.31 -10.88 -1.51
N ARG A 289 -5.50 -9.81 -1.52
CA ARG A 289 -4.21 -9.72 -0.84
C ARG A 289 -4.37 -9.85 0.67
N LEU A 290 -5.32 -9.13 1.26
CA LEU A 290 -5.66 -9.23 2.69
C LEU A 290 -6.02 -10.67 3.08
N ARG A 291 -6.87 -11.35 2.30
CA ARG A 291 -7.20 -12.77 2.52
C ARG A 291 -5.97 -13.68 2.37
N ALA A 292 -5.08 -13.40 1.44
CA ALA A 292 -3.84 -14.17 1.27
C ALA A 292 -2.91 -14.00 2.49
N CYS A 293 -2.74 -12.77 2.96
CA CYS A 293 -2.01 -12.43 4.19
C CYS A 293 -2.64 -13.09 5.43
N ALA A 294 -3.97 -13.12 5.52
CA ALA A 294 -4.69 -13.82 6.59
C ALA A 294 -4.32 -15.31 6.62
N ARG A 295 -4.26 -15.97 5.46
CA ARG A 295 -3.83 -17.38 5.37
C ARG A 295 -2.37 -17.57 5.80
N ILE A 296 -1.48 -16.63 5.48
CA ILE A 296 -0.08 -16.66 5.92
C ILE A 296 -0.03 -16.56 7.46
N ALA A 297 -0.71 -15.57 8.03
CA ALA A 297 -0.80 -15.37 9.47
C ALA A 297 -1.40 -16.59 10.18
N LEU A 298 -2.56 -17.07 9.72
CA LEU A 298 -3.23 -18.25 10.29
C LEU A 298 -2.34 -19.50 10.24
N ARG A 299 -1.66 -19.77 9.12
CA ARG A 299 -0.76 -20.94 9.02
C ARG A 299 0.42 -20.86 9.99
N ARG A 300 0.95 -19.65 10.20
CA ARG A 300 2.08 -19.41 11.11
C ARG A 300 1.63 -19.47 12.58
N LEU A 301 0.44 -18.96 12.88
CA LEU A 301 -0.07 -18.80 14.26
C LEU A 301 -0.83 -20.02 14.78
N ALA A 302 -1.60 -20.70 13.92
CA ALA A 302 -2.46 -21.83 14.31
C ALA A 302 -1.68 -23.08 14.77
N GLY A 303 -0.36 -23.11 14.64
CA GLY A 303 0.44 -24.30 14.91
C GLY A 303 0.14 -25.43 13.91
N LEU A 304 0.69 -26.62 14.16
CA LEU A 304 0.69 -27.73 13.21
C LEU A 304 -0.72 -28.25 12.88
N PRO A 305 -1.08 -28.38 11.60
CA PRO A 305 -2.41 -28.82 11.20
C PRO A 305 -2.59 -30.33 11.46
N LEU A 306 -3.64 -30.68 12.21
CA LEU A 306 -4.07 -32.05 12.53
C LEU A 306 -4.44 -32.90 11.29
N ARG A 307 -4.69 -32.28 10.14
CA ARG A 307 -5.25 -32.94 8.93
C ARG A 307 -4.25 -33.14 7.78
N GLY A 308 -2.95 -33.17 8.06
CA GLY A 308 -1.93 -33.54 7.06
C GLY A 308 -1.80 -35.07 6.94
N ARG A 309 -1.63 -35.61 5.71
CA ARG A 309 -1.42 -37.06 5.47
C ARG A 309 -0.23 -37.66 6.27
N ASN A 310 0.66 -36.84 6.82
CA ASN A 310 1.82 -37.22 7.63
C ASN A 310 1.79 -36.61 9.06
N PHE A 311 0.62 -36.29 9.61
CA PHE A 311 0.52 -35.76 10.97
C PHE A 311 0.95 -36.81 12.01
N SER A 312 1.90 -36.45 12.87
CA SER A 312 2.28 -37.23 14.06
C SER A 312 2.10 -36.36 15.30
N LEU A 313 1.32 -36.85 16.27
CA LEU A 313 1.11 -36.18 17.55
C LEU A 313 2.45 -35.90 18.25
N PHE A 314 3.38 -36.86 18.20
CA PHE A 314 4.70 -36.71 18.82
C PHE A 314 5.52 -35.60 18.16
N SER A 315 5.53 -35.53 16.83
CA SER A 315 6.19 -34.44 16.09
C SER A 315 5.54 -33.09 16.39
N ALA A 316 4.22 -33.08 16.56
CA ALA A 316 3.48 -31.85 16.84
C ALA A 316 3.69 -31.30 18.24
N VAL A 317 3.65 -32.17 19.24
CA VAL A 317 4.01 -31.83 20.62
C VAL A 317 5.47 -31.39 20.67
N HIS A 318 6.36 -32.05 19.93
CA HIS A 318 7.77 -31.67 19.88
C HIS A 318 8.00 -30.27 19.29
N GLU A 319 7.32 -29.91 18.20
CA GLU A 319 7.42 -28.53 17.67
C GLU A 319 6.80 -27.49 18.60
N LEU A 320 5.65 -27.79 19.22
CA LEU A 320 5.01 -26.87 20.17
C LEU A 320 5.89 -26.66 21.40
N GLU A 321 6.48 -27.73 21.95
CA GLU A 321 7.44 -27.68 23.06
C GLU A 321 8.67 -26.84 22.67
N ALA A 322 9.20 -27.01 21.45
CA ALA A 322 10.31 -26.20 20.96
C ALA A 322 9.94 -24.71 20.83
N ARG A 323 8.72 -24.41 20.40
CA ARG A 323 8.24 -23.03 20.21
C ARG A 323 8.10 -22.30 21.54
N LEU A 324 7.41 -22.91 22.51
CA LEU A 324 7.22 -22.35 23.86
C LEU A 324 8.57 -22.14 24.57
N ILE A 325 9.48 -23.13 24.50
CA ILE A 325 10.83 -22.99 25.06
C ILE A 325 11.62 -21.88 24.37
N GLY A 326 11.51 -21.79 23.04
CA GLY A 326 12.19 -20.77 22.25
C GLY A 326 11.69 -19.35 22.54
N GLN A 327 10.40 -19.17 22.81
CA GLN A 327 9.78 -17.91 23.22
C GLN A 327 10.22 -17.52 24.63
N ALA A 328 10.09 -18.42 25.60
CA ALA A 328 10.50 -18.18 26.98
C ALA A 328 12.00 -17.86 27.10
N LEU A 329 12.86 -18.49 26.29
CA LEU A 329 14.27 -18.14 26.20
C LEU A 329 14.50 -16.76 25.57
N GLY A 330 13.68 -16.35 24.60
CA GLY A 330 13.76 -15.01 24.01
C GLY A 330 13.38 -13.92 25.00
N GLU A 331 12.22 -14.08 25.66
CA GLU A 331 11.72 -13.15 26.68
C GLU A 331 12.64 -13.06 27.92
N ALA A 332 13.34 -14.15 28.24
CA ALA A 332 14.32 -14.19 29.32
C ALA A 332 15.75 -13.81 28.88
N GLU A 333 15.94 -13.22 27.68
CA GLU A 333 17.25 -12.82 27.15
C GLU A 333 18.31 -13.94 27.18
N GLY A 334 17.87 -15.17 26.89
CA GLY A 334 18.68 -16.38 26.89
C GLY A 334 18.92 -17.00 28.26
N SER A 335 18.39 -16.43 29.35
CA SER A 335 18.46 -17.00 30.70
C SER A 335 17.59 -18.25 30.84
N VAL A 336 18.21 -19.40 31.06
CA VAL A 336 17.48 -20.67 31.27
C VAL A 336 16.67 -20.65 32.56
N THR A 337 17.15 -19.99 33.60
CA THR A 337 16.40 -19.87 34.87
C THR A 337 15.17 -18.99 34.70
N GLY A 338 15.29 -17.88 33.95
CA GLY A 338 14.16 -17.02 33.62
C GLY A 338 13.13 -17.73 32.74
N ALA A 339 13.59 -18.40 31.69
CA ALA A 339 12.74 -19.18 30.80
C ALA A 339 12.03 -20.32 31.53
N ALA A 340 12.72 -21.03 32.44
CA ALA A 340 12.12 -22.09 33.24
C ALA A 340 10.98 -21.56 34.12
N LYS A 341 11.17 -20.37 34.73
CA LYS A 341 10.15 -19.72 35.55
C LYS A 341 8.91 -19.34 34.72
N LEU A 342 9.10 -18.76 33.53
CA LEU A 342 8.01 -18.42 32.62
C LEU A 342 7.20 -19.66 32.19
N LEU A 343 7.86 -20.81 32.05
CA LEU A 343 7.22 -22.07 31.66
C LEU A 343 6.67 -22.88 32.84
N GLY A 344 6.80 -22.39 34.08
CA GLY A 344 6.41 -23.14 35.28
C GLY A 344 7.25 -24.41 35.52
N LEU A 345 8.46 -24.47 34.96
CA LEU A 345 9.36 -25.62 35.06
C LEU A 345 10.49 -25.37 36.05
N ARG A 346 11.07 -26.46 36.58
CA ARG A 346 12.35 -26.38 37.30
C ARG A 346 13.50 -26.17 36.31
N TYR A 347 14.53 -25.45 36.74
CA TYR A 347 15.74 -25.21 35.95
C TYR A 347 16.37 -26.52 35.44
N GLN A 348 16.49 -27.54 36.28
CA GLN A 348 17.06 -28.83 35.88
C GLN A 348 16.21 -29.49 34.77
N THR A 349 14.88 -29.42 34.87
CA THR A 349 13.96 -29.99 33.90
C THR A 349 14.13 -29.34 32.53
N LEU A 350 14.13 -27.99 32.46
CA LEU A 350 14.32 -27.27 31.20
C LEU A 350 15.71 -27.54 30.60
N THR A 351 16.74 -27.62 31.44
CA THR A 351 18.11 -27.96 31.01
C THR A 351 18.17 -29.34 30.36
N THR A 352 17.53 -30.35 30.96
CA THR A 352 17.46 -31.70 30.39
C THR A 352 16.71 -31.70 29.06
N ILE A 353 15.58 -31.00 28.97
CA ILE A 353 14.80 -30.90 27.73
C ILE A 353 15.63 -30.27 26.60
N LEU A 354 16.36 -29.20 26.87
CA LEU A 354 17.24 -28.54 25.90
C LEU A 354 18.39 -29.43 25.43
N ASN A 355 19.02 -30.18 26.33
CA ASN A 355 20.16 -31.03 26.01
C ASN A 355 19.77 -32.35 25.30
N THR A 356 18.55 -32.82 25.50
CA THR A 356 18.09 -34.11 24.94
C THR A 356 17.22 -33.90 23.71
N ARG A 357 16.08 -33.22 23.87
CA ARG A 357 15.03 -33.09 22.86
C ARG A 357 15.24 -31.89 21.95
N HIS A 358 15.66 -30.75 22.48
CA HIS A 358 15.69 -29.47 21.74
C HIS A 358 17.09 -28.86 21.59
N LYS A 359 18.08 -29.68 21.19
CA LYS A 359 19.49 -29.24 21.04
C LYS A 359 19.65 -28.00 20.15
N ARG A 360 18.79 -27.86 19.14
CA ARG A 360 18.76 -26.70 18.22
C ARG A 360 18.49 -25.36 18.91
N LEU A 361 17.90 -25.36 20.11
CA LEU A 361 17.58 -24.15 20.88
C LEU A 361 18.73 -23.71 21.80
N LEU A 362 19.78 -24.53 21.98
CA LEU A 362 20.94 -24.17 22.79
C LEU A 362 21.64 -22.90 22.30
N LYS A 363 21.56 -22.59 20.99
CA LYS A 363 22.08 -21.36 20.39
C LYS A 363 21.37 -20.08 20.86
N LYS A 364 20.16 -20.19 21.41
CA LYS A 364 19.41 -19.07 21.99
C LYS A 364 19.75 -18.82 23.46
N ARG A 365 20.60 -19.65 24.07
CA ARG A 365 21.03 -19.52 25.47
C ARG A 365 22.19 -18.54 25.58
N THR A 366 22.20 -17.71 26.62
CA THR A 366 23.43 -17.02 27.02
C THR A 366 24.46 -18.04 27.55
N PRO A 367 25.77 -17.92 27.20
CA PRO A 367 26.79 -18.84 27.68
C PRO A 367 26.83 -18.88 29.21
N ALA A 368 27.00 -20.08 29.77
CA ALA A 368 27.05 -20.24 31.22
C ALA A 368 28.28 -19.53 31.79
N LYS A 369 28.09 -18.43 32.52
CA LYS A 369 29.16 -17.82 33.31
C LYS A 369 29.42 -18.70 34.54
N LYS A 370 30.66 -19.18 34.72
CA LYS A 370 31.06 -19.91 35.94
C LYS A 370 30.78 -19.03 37.15
N ARG A 371 29.94 -19.52 38.07
CA ARG A 371 29.67 -18.87 39.36
C ARG A 371 31.00 -18.82 40.14
N LYS A 372 31.50 -17.62 40.46
CA LYS A 372 32.67 -17.48 41.34
C LYS A 372 32.31 -18.11 42.69
N ARG A 373 33.11 -19.07 43.17
CA ARG A 373 32.91 -19.69 44.49
C ARG A 373 33.03 -18.58 45.55
N SER A 374 32.09 -18.53 46.49
CA SER A 374 32.18 -17.66 47.66
C SER A 374 33.43 -18.03 48.45
N ILE A 375 34.26 -17.04 48.80
CA ILE A 375 35.49 -17.23 49.60
C ILE A 375 35.19 -17.06 51.11
N ILE A 376 33.93 -16.79 51.48
CA ILE A 376 33.56 -16.61 52.89
C ILE A 376 33.44 -18.00 53.54
N LYS A 377 34.44 -18.35 54.36
CA LYS A 377 34.30 -19.35 55.43
C LYS A 377 33.58 -18.67 56.59
N GLU A 378 32.55 -19.29 57.14
CA GLU A 378 31.98 -18.88 58.43
C GLU A 378 33.03 -19.09 59.54
N PRO A 379 33.20 -18.14 60.48
CA PRO A 379 34.05 -18.34 61.64
C PRO A 379 33.36 -19.27 62.66
N GLU A 380 34.16 -20.15 63.29
CA GLU A 380 33.77 -21.03 64.39
C GLU A 380 33.34 -20.26 65.65
#